data_AF-A0A3D5K165-F1
#
_entry.id   AF-A0A3D5K165-F1
#
_cell.length_a   1.000
_cell.length_b   1.000
_cell.length_c   1.000
_cell.angle_alpha   90.00
_cell.angle_beta   90.00
_cell.angle_gamma   90.00
#
_symmetry.space_group_name_H-M   'P 1'
#
loop_
_entity.id
_entity.type
_entity.pdbx_description
1 polymer ?
#
loop_
_entity_poly.entity_id
_entity_poly.type
_entity_poly.pdbx_seq_one_letter_code
_entity_poly.pdbx_strand_id
1 'polypeptide(L)'
;MSDDPRAHKPATDQTRADLEAFALSMPADDGSDAADVARGFIATRAEPVIEKIHPNPWLPISWDLSKSDFVHGPCPDTVNPSLWRQAGFNSQHGLYEVIDGFYQV
;
A
#
# COMPACT_ATOMS: atom_id res chain seq x y z
N MET A 1 19.01 -5.12 -23.85
CA MET A 1 18.80 -4.55 -22.50
C MET A 1 19.10 -3.06 -22.63
N SER A 2 18.15 -2.20 -22.26
CA SER A 2 18.34 -0.74 -22.36
C SER A 2 19.39 -0.31 -21.34
N ASP A 3 20.51 0.24 -21.80
CA ASP A 3 21.63 0.70 -20.98
C ASP A 3 21.37 2.12 -20.41
N ASP A 4 20.09 2.46 -20.15
CA ASP A 4 19.74 3.74 -19.52
C ASP A 4 20.16 3.66 -18.04
N PRO A 5 21.13 4.49 -17.60
CA PRO A 5 21.57 4.47 -16.20
C PRO A 5 20.46 4.82 -15.21
N ARG A 6 19.35 5.42 -15.66
CA ARG A 6 18.18 5.78 -14.86
C ARG A 6 17.14 4.66 -14.75
N ALA A 7 17.29 3.58 -15.51
CA ALA A 7 16.36 2.45 -15.40
C ALA A 7 16.48 1.77 -14.03
N HIS A 8 15.34 1.34 -13.48
CA HIS A 8 15.32 0.52 -12.27
C HIS A 8 16.10 -0.78 -12.49
N LYS A 9 16.87 -1.18 -11.48
CA LYS A 9 17.66 -2.42 -11.49
C LYS A 9 16.94 -3.48 -10.65
N PRO A 10 17.08 -4.76 -10.97
CA PRO A 10 16.58 -5.83 -10.11
C PRO A 10 17.28 -5.81 -8.75
N ALA A 11 16.68 -6.46 -7.75
CA ALA A 11 17.34 -6.68 -6.48
C ALA A 11 18.64 -7.48 -6.67
N THR A 12 19.68 -7.10 -5.93
CA THR A 12 20.94 -7.86 -5.91
C THR A 12 20.79 -9.10 -5.04
N ASP A 13 21.73 -10.05 -5.13
CA ASP A 13 21.76 -11.22 -4.24
C ASP A 13 21.83 -10.80 -2.77
N GLN A 14 22.60 -9.75 -2.46
CA GLN A 14 22.70 -9.21 -1.10
C GLN A 14 21.35 -8.67 -0.62
N THR A 15 20.67 -7.87 -1.45
CA THR A 15 19.34 -7.35 -1.11
C THR A 15 18.35 -8.48 -0.83
N ARG A 16 18.32 -9.52 -1.67
CA ARG A 16 17.45 -10.69 -1.44
C ARG A 16 17.76 -11.38 -0.11
N ALA A 17 19.04 -11.61 0.19
CA ALA A 17 19.45 -12.24 1.43
C ALA A 17 19.06 -11.41 2.67
N ASP A 18 19.22 -10.08 2.61
CA ASP A 18 18.82 -9.19 3.71
C ASP A 18 17.30 -9.18 3.92
N LEU A 19 16.53 -9.21 2.83
CA LEU A 19 15.06 -9.28 2.89
C LEU A 19 14.56 -10.60 3.48
N GLU A 20 15.17 -11.72 3.10
CA GLU A 20 14.86 -13.04 3.66
C GLU A 20 15.22 -13.13 5.15
N ALA A 21 16.41 -12.67 5.52
CA ALA A 21 16.84 -12.62 6.92
C ALA A 21 15.90 -11.72 7.77
N PHE A 22 15.47 -10.59 7.21
CA PHE A 22 14.50 -9.71 7.87
C PHE A 22 13.14 -10.40 8.06
N ALA A 23 12.64 -11.10 7.04
CA ALA A 23 11.36 -11.83 7.13
C ALA A 23 11.37 -12.87 8.27
N LEU A 24 12.49 -13.57 8.45
CA LEU A 24 12.66 -14.56 9.52
C LEU A 24 12.72 -13.94 10.93
N SER A 25 13.03 -12.65 11.05
CA SER A 25 13.09 -11.94 12.33
C SER A 25 11.74 -11.42 12.82
N MET A 26 10.73 -11.42 11.95
CA MET A 26 9.41 -10.86 12.25
C MET A 26 8.61 -11.76 13.20
N PRO A 27 7.74 -11.18 14.05
CA PRO A 27 6.75 -11.95 14.78
C PRO A 27 5.79 -12.66 13.79
N ALA A 28 5.25 -13.80 14.22
CA ALA A 28 4.24 -14.50 13.44
C ALA A 28 3.00 -13.63 13.26
N ASP A 29 2.44 -13.62 12.06
CA ASP A 29 1.17 -12.93 11.79
C ASP A 29 0.03 -13.72 12.42
N ASP A 30 -0.65 -13.12 13.40
CA ASP A 30 -1.80 -13.70 14.08
C ASP A 30 -3.15 -13.27 13.48
N GLY A 31 -3.11 -12.44 12.43
CA GLY A 31 -4.30 -11.95 11.73
C GLY A 31 -4.97 -10.75 12.40
N SER A 32 -4.47 -10.25 13.53
CA SER A 32 -5.07 -9.11 14.25
C SER A 32 -5.09 -7.85 13.38
N ASP A 33 -3.98 -7.52 12.71
CA ASP A 33 -3.91 -6.33 11.84
C ASP A 33 -4.95 -6.40 10.71
N ALA A 34 -5.14 -7.59 10.10
CA ALA A 34 -6.12 -7.77 9.04
C ALA A 34 -7.55 -7.61 9.57
N ALA A 35 -7.83 -8.14 10.77
CA ALA A 35 -9.13 -7.98 11.42
C ALA A 35 -9.41 -6.52 11.80
N ASP A 36 -8.41 -5.81 12.32
CA ASP A 36 -8.52 -4.41 12.74
C ASP A 36 -8.73 -3.47 11.56
N VAL A 37 -8.01 -3.68 10.45
CA VAL A 37 -8.18 -2.88 9.22
C VAL A 37 -9.57 -3.09 8.61
N ALA A 38 -10.12 -4.30 8.66
CA ALA A 38 -11.45 -4.59 8.11
C ALA A 38 -12.61 -4.13 9.03
N ARG A 39 -12.34 -3.85 10.32
CA ARG A 39 -13.37 -3.61 11.32
C ARG A 39 -14.12 -2.31 11.04
N GLY A 40 -15.44 -2.40 10.98
CA GLY A 40 -16.31 -1.22 10.83
C GLY A 40 -16.32 -0.60 9.43
N PHE A 41 -15.78 -1.28 8.41
CA PHE A 41 -15.86 -0.80 7.03
C PHE A 41 -17.32 -0.61 6.59
N ILE A 42 -17.63 0.56 6.04
CA ILE A 42 -18.97 0.91 5.53
C ILE A 42 -18.96 0.97 4.00
N ALA A 43 -18.05 1.76 3.43
CA ALA A 43 -18.03 2.02 2.00
C ALA A 43 -16.67 2.55 1.55
N THR A 44 -16.39 2.44 0.26
CA THR A 44 -15.28 3.13 -0.39
C THR A 44 -15.77 3.84 -1.64
N ARG A 45 -14.93 4.69 -2.23
CA ARG A 45 -15.29 5.44 -3.44
C ARG A 45 -15.37 4.51 -4.64
N ALA A 46 -16.46 4.60 -5.41
CA ALA A 46 -16.57 3.94 -6.71
C ALA A 46 -15.65 4.57 -7.77
N GLU A 47 -15.47 5.90 -7.70
CA GLU A 47 -14.52 6.65 -8.53
C GLU A 47 -13.28 7.01 -7.69
N PRO A 48 -12.13 6.34 -7.90
CA PRO A 48 -10.94 6.47 -7.05
C PRO A 48 -10.23 7.82 -7.20
N VAL A 49 -10.44 8.54 -8.32
CA VAL A 49 -9.79 9.83 -8.55
C VAL A 49 -10.56 10.97 -7.88
N ILE A 50 -9.86 11.72 -7.04
CA ILE A 50 -10.34 12.96 -6.44
C ILE A 50 -9.84 14.12 -7.28
N GLU A 51 -10.74 14.66 -8.09
CA GLU A 51 -10.46 15.81 -8.94
C GLU A 51 -10.10 17.04 -8.13
N LYS A 52 -9.35 17.94 -8.78
CA LYS A 52 -9.01 19.23 -8.21
C LYS A 52 -9.96 20.29 -8.73
N ILE A 53 -10.45 21.18 -7.86
CA ILE A 53 -11.34 22.29 -8.25
C ILE A 53 -10.64 23.21 -9.26
N HIS A 54 -9.33 23.44 -9.07
CA HIS A 54 -8.48 24.23 -9.95
C HIS A 54 -7.26 23.40 -10.36
N PRO A 55 -7.39 22.55 -11.39
CA PRO A 55 -6.29 21.73 -11.89
C PRO A 55 -5.26 22.59 -12.59
N ASN A 56 -3.99 22.18 -12.54
CA ASN A 56 -2.93 22.76 -13.36
C ASN A 56 -2.00 21.65 -13.88
N PRO A 57 -1.16 21.92 -14.89
CA PRO A 57 -0.33 20.89 -15.50
C PRO A 57 0.61 20.13 -14.54
N TRP A 58 0.98 20.75 -13.40
CA TRP A 58 1.88 20.15 -12.41
C TRP A 58 1.14 19.35 -11.33
N LEU A 59 -0.13 19.66 -11.09
CA LEU A 59 -0.97 19.00 -10.11
C LEU A 59 -2.43 18.95 -10.63
N PRO A 60 -2.71 18.03 -11.56
CA PRO A 60 -4.01 17.96 -12.25
C PRO A 60 -5.12 17.38 -11.38
N ILE A 61 -4.78 16.51 -10.42
CA ILE A 61 -5.72 15.86 -9.50
C ILE A 61 -5.31 16.12 -8.05
N SER A 62 -6.24 16.02 -7.12
CA SER A 62 -5.95 16.15 -5.68
C SER A 62 -5.40 14.86 -5.11
N TRP A 63 -6.04 13.73 -5.43
CA TRP A 63 -5.62 12.41 -4.98
C TRP A 63 -6.13 11.31 -5.93
N ASP A 64 -5.47 10.16 -5.95
CA ASP A 64 -5.89 8.98 -6.70
C ASP A 64 -5.69 7.76 -5.82
N LEU A 65 -6.80 7.18 -5.40
CA LEU A 65 -6.83 6.03 -4.50
C LEU A 65 -6.34 4.74 -5.17
N SER A 66 -6.43 4.65 -6.51
CA SER A 66 -6.00 3.46 -7.27
C SER A 66 -4.48 3.31 -7.34
N LYS A 67 -3.71 4.32 -6.91
CA LYS A 67 -2.24 4.28 -6.92
C LYS A 67 -1.66 3.19 -6.02
N SER A 68 -2.40 2.70 -5.04
CA SER A 68 -2.00 1.58 -4.19
C SER A 68 -2.47 0.22 -4.69
N ASP A 69 -3.23 0.15 -5.78
CA ASP A 69 -3.82 -1.10 -6.28
C ASP A 69 -2.78 -2.12 -6.70
N PHE A 70 -1.51 -1.72 -6.91
CA PHE A 70 -0.42 -2.65 -7.19
C PHE A 70 0.02 -3.49 -5.99
N VAL A 71 -0.36 -3.10 -4.77
CA VAL A 71 0.05 -3.77 -3.52
C VAL A 71 -0.89 -4.92 -3.20
N HIS A 72 -0.78 -5.99 -3.97
CA HIS A 72 -1.53 -7.23 -3.77
C HIS A 72 -0.66 -8.44 -4.09
N GLY A 73 -1.00 -9.59 -3.49
CA GLY A 73 -0.29 -10.84 -3.74
C GLY A 73 1.12 -10.92 -3.10
N PRO A 74 1.99 -11.80 -3.62
CA PRO A 74 3.32 -12.05 -3.04
C PRO A 74 4.20 -10.80 -3.02
N CYS A 75 4.98 -10.61 -1.94
CA CYS A 75 5.93 -9.51 -1.84
C CYS A 75 7.03 -9.63 -2.92
N PRO A 76 7.28 -8.57 -3.72
CA PRO A 76 8.41 -8.54 -4.64
C PRO A 76 9.75 -8.59 -3.90
N ASP A 77 10.79 -9.08 -4.57
CA ASP A 77 12.16 -9.17 -4.05
C ASP A 77 12.88 -7.80 -3.97
N THR A 78 12.20 -6.73 -4.40
CA THR A 78 12.68 -5.34 -4.36
C THR A 78 12.08 -4.53 -3.23
N VAL A 79 11.20 -5.12 -2.41
CA VAL A 79 10.48 -4.41 -1.33
C VAL A 79 10.68 -5.13 0.00
N ASN A 80 10.77 -4.37 1.09
CA ASN A 80 10.78 -4.95 2.43
C ASN A 80 9.45 -5.67 2.73
N PRO A 81 9.44 -6.92 3.21
CA PRO A 81 8.21 -7.69 3.42
C PRO A 81 7.27 -7.08 4.46
N SER A 82 7.80 -6.45 5.53
CA SER A 82 6.96 -5.72 6.48
C SER A 82 6.34 -4.47 5.86
N LEU A 83 7.09 -3.77 4.99
CA LEU A 83 6.55 -2.62 4.27
C LEU A 83 5.47 -3.04 3.27
N TRP A 84 5.66 -4.16 2.57
CA TRP A 84 4.66 -4.68 1.64
C TRP A 84 3.35 -5.04 2.35
N ARG A 85 3.44 -5.74 3.49
CA ARG A 85 2.28 -6.04 4.35
C ARG A 85 1.57 -4.76 4.81
N GLN A 86 2.32 -3.79 5.33
CA GLN A 86 1.74 -2.52 5.79
C GLN A 86 1.11 -1.72 4.64
N ALA A 87 1.74 -1.69 3.47
CA ALA A 87 1.21 -0.99 2.31
C ALA A 87 -0.10 -1.63 1.82
N GLY A 88 -0.24 -2.95 1.93
CA GLY A 88 -1.50 -3.66 1.63
C GLY A 88 -2.61 -3.40 2.64
N PHE A 89 -2.28 -3.05 3.89
CA PHE A 89 -3.27 -2.56 4.85
C PHE A 89 -3.65 -1.10 4.58
N ASN A 90 -2.66 -0.25 4.30
CA ASN A 90 -2.89 1.16 3.99
C ASN A 90 -3.65 1.37 2.66
N SER A 91 -3.65 0.37 1.75
CA SER A 91 -4.43 0.42 0.51
C SER A 91 -5.94 0.22 0.75
N GLN A 92 -6.36 -0.25 1.92
CA GLN A 92 -7.77 -0.39 2.28
C GLN A 92 -8.35 0.96 2.73
N HIS A 93 -8.63 1.82 1.76
CA HIS A 93 -9.23 3.13 1.99
C HIS A 93 -10.76 3.06 2.01
N GLY A 94 -11.41 3.90 2.82
CA GLY A 94 -12.86 3.94 2.90
C GLY A 94 -13.38 4.71 4.10
N LEU A 95 -14.70 4.72 4.24
CA LEU A 95 -15.42 5.16 5.42
C LEU A 95 -15.54 3.99 6.40
N TYR A 96 -15.14 4.24 7.65
CA TYR A 96 -15.19 3.27 8.74
C TYR A 96 -15.98 3.83 9.93
N GLU A 97 -16.72 2.96 10.61
CA GLU A 97 -17.27 3.19 11.95
C GLU A 97 -16.31 2.65 13.00
N VAL A 98 -15.78 3.53 13.85
CA VAL A 98 -14.85 3.12 14.91
C VAL A 98 -15.63 2.63 16.14
N ILE A 99 -16.66 3.40 16.51
CA ILE A 99 -17.65 3.12 17.55
C ILE A 99 -18.98 3.79 17.13
N ASP A 100 -20.07 3.48 17.83
CA ASP A 100 -21.39 4.06 17.57
C ASP A 100 -21.33 5.60 17.46
N GLY A 101 -21.74 6.11 16.30
CA GLY A 101 -21.76 7.55 15.99
C GLY A 101 -20.39 8.20 15.73
N PHE A 102 -19.29 7.44 15.69
CA PHE A 102 -17.95 7.95 15.41
C PHE A 102 -17.32 7.28 14.18
N TYR A 103 -16.98 8.09 13.18
CA TYR A 103 -16.52 7.62 11.87
C TYR A 103 -15.18 8.22 11.46
N GLN A 104 -14.43 7.49 10.63
CA GLN A 104 -13.16 7.92 10.03
C GLN A 104 -13.19 7.72 8.51
N VAL A 105 -12.49 8.59 7.78
CA VAL A 105 -12.27 8.56 6.31
C VAL A 105 -10.77 8.58 6.03
#